data_AF-A0A1M4U499-F1
#
_entry.id   AF-A0A1M4U499-F1
#
_cell.length_a   1.000
_cell.length_b   1.000
_cell.length_c   1.000
_cell.angle_alpha   90.00
_cell.angle_beta   90.00
_cell.angle_gamma   90.00
#
_symmetry.space_group_name_H-M   'P 1'
#
loop_
_entity.id
_entity.type
_entity.pdbx_description
1 polymer ?
#
loop_
_entity_poly.entity_id
_entity_poly.type
_entity_poly.pdbx_seq_one_letter_code
_entity_poly.pdbx_strand_id
1 'polypeptide(L)'
;MAPIENSGSREQQNGNCSDAEVKTATQKSLYRIKEEYCKKLKVKEAELVEMEITSYGTLLSYERKKCTFVKTEKNYLLVRNLELKIGVELIQASDEIKKNVVSYNTRNTALVDALKAVMKTAKEAKMKFGELREAGGKLDGCMKDSCNSGQLKIIGCADDDDCNDSNKQFEKPKKPDPCRDVCHILKELISTPDSLFQDIDIIFNSAAEIIGIQSFSNIKTLEKFQLDFAANAKGFDDLIQAQMISGGVSLKKAQEELVLVIKTLTQSGYTLYNKRNEVETIDKTTSYLCCHKCTCIDDCGCDGDNEEDNRLKDCKCKICQICKDVTEIYSGDGQSNYDSGD
;
A
#
# COMPACT_ATOMS: atom_id res chain seq x y z
N MET A 1 17.85 27.33 -18.43
CA MET A 1 18.69 28.34 -19.11
C MET A 1 20.05 28.30 -18.40
N ALA A 2 20.97 27.54 -18.96
CA ALA A 2 22.37 27.32 -18.57
C ALA A 2 23.09 26.82 -19.85
N PRO A 3 24.40 27.05 -20.01
CA PRO A 3 24.98 27.48 -21.27
C PRO A 3 25.06 26.36 -22.30
N ILE A 4 24.76 26.73 -23.55
CA ILE A 4 25.13 26.00 -24.74
C ILE A 4 26.66 26.01 -24.76
N GLU A 5 27.29 24.85 -24.58
CA GLU A 5 28.71 24.68 -24.86
C GLU A 5 28.91 25.00 -26.34
N ASN A 6 29.46 26.19 -26.53
CA ASN A 6 29.89 26.75 -27.78
C ASN A 6 31.07 25.89 -28.27
N SER A 7 30.80 24.88 -29.09
CA SER A 7 31.82 24.32 -29.96
C SER A 7 32.25 25.43 -30.91
N GLY A 8 33.35 26.11 -30.56
CA GLY A 8 34.09 26.96 -31.49
C GLY A 8 34.30 26.17 -32.78
N SER A 9 33.97 26.71 -33.94
CA SER A 9 34.49 27.99 -34.41
C SER A 9 33.47 28.65 -35.34
N ARG A 10 32.80 29.70 -34.85
CA ARG A 10 32.13 30.69 -35.70
C ARG A 10 33.18 31.66 -36.22
N GLU A 11 34.00 31.22 -37.16
CA GLU A 11 34.54 32.19 -38.12
C GLU A 11 33.46 32.39 -39.18
N GLN A 12 32.83 33.57 -39.14
CA GLN A 12 32.14 34.13 -40.29
C GLN A 12 33.17 34.32 -41.41
N GLN A 13 33.48 33.27 -42.15
CA GLN A 13 34.09 33.45 -43.46
C GLN A 13 32.94 33.70 -44.42
N ASN A 14 32.76 34.99 -44.72
CA ASN A 14 32.05 35.48 -45.90
C ASN A 14 32.62 34.79 -47.14
N GLY A 15 32.12 33.60 -47.45
CA GLY A 15 32.34 32.92 -48.72
C GLY A 15 31.50 33.63 -49.77
N ASN A 16 31.90 34.84 -50.15
CA ASN A 16 31.42 35.42 -51.39
C ASN A 16 31.88 34.47 -52.49
N CYS A 17 30.98 33.66 -53.04
CA CYS A 17 31.24 32.88 -54.24
C CYS A 17 31.46 33.78 -55.48
N SER A 18 31.72 35.08 -55.32
CA SER A 18 31.92 36.01 -56.42
C SER A 18 33.40 36.10 -56.77
N ASP A 19 33.91 35.10 -57.48
CA ASP A 19 35.12 35.28 -58.25
C ASP A 19 34.75 35.82 -59.64
N ALA A 20 35.50 36.84 -60.04
CA ALA A 20 35.32 37.67 -61.22
C ALA A 20 35.15 36.87 -62.53
N GLU A 21 34.31 37.41 -63.42
CA GLU A 21 34.08 37.07 -64.84
C GLU A 21 34.47 35.65 -65.29
N VAL A 22 33.46 34.77 -65.36
CA VAL A 22 33.59 33.38 -65.79
C VAL A 22 33.92 33.26 -67.28
N LYS A 23 35.16 32.87 -67.64
CA LYS A 23 35.67 32.90 -69.02
C LYS A 23 35.46 31.62 -69.83
N THR A 24 35.26 30.44 -69.22
CA THR A 24 35.13 29.15 -69.94
C THR A 24 33.86 28.36 -69.58
N ALA A 25 33.38 27.49 -70.48
CA ALA A 25 32.19 26.67 -70.26
C ALA A 25 32.33 25.73 -69.04
N THR A 26 33.54 25.21 -68.81
CA THR A 26 33.87 24.36 -67.65
C THR A 26 33.79 25.13 -66.33
N GLN A 27 34.28 26.37 -66.28
CA GLN A 27 34.15 27.22 -65.09
C GLN A 27 32.69 27.58 -64.80
N LYS A 28 31.87 27.84 -65.83
CA LYS A 28 30.41 28.06 -65.64
C LYS A 28 29.73 26.84 -65.03
N SER A 29 30.09 25.64 -65.48
CA SER A 29 29.57 24.38 -64.93
C SER A 29 29.97 24.17 -63.47
N LEU A 30 31.26 24.35 -63.14
CA LEU A 30 31.77 24.22 -61.78
C LEU A 30 31.14 25.25 -60.82
N TYR A 31 31.01 26.49 -61.26
CA TYR A 31 30.33 27.53 -60.49
C TYR A 31 28.89 27.15 -60.17
N ARG A 32 28.14 26.65 -61.18
CA ARG A 32 26.77 26.18 -60.99
C ARG A 32 26.68 25.06 -59.95
N ILE A 33 27.63 24.12 -59.97
CA ILE A 33 27.71 23.03 -58.99
C ILE A 33 28.01 23.58 -57.59
N LYS A 34 28.99 24.49 -57.44
CA LYS A 34 29.29 25.14 -56.14
C LYS A 34 28.07 25.86 -55.58
N GLU A 35 27.40 26.66 -56.39
CA GLU A 35 26.20 27.39 -55.99
C GLU A 35 25.05 26.45 -55.57
N GLU A 36 24.92 25.31 -56.24
CA GLU A 36 23.94 24.27 -55.88
C GLU A 36 24.25 23.63 -54.51
N TYR A 37 25.52 23.33 -54.23
CA TYR A 37 25.95 22.79 -52.92
C TYR A 37 25.79 23.82 -51.81
N CYS A 38 26.13 25.10 -52.03
CA CYS A 38 25.88 26.16 -51.05
C CYS A 38 24.38 26.33 -50.74
N LYS A 39 23.50 26.27 -51.76
CA LYS A 39 22.05 26.29 -51.55
C LYS A 39 21.56 25.06 -50.77
N LYS A 40 22.07 23.87 -51.10
CA LYS A 40 21.75 22.62 -50.39
C LYS A 40 22.19 22.66 -48.93
N LEU A 41 23.40 23.18 -48.65
CA LEU A 41 23.91 23.33 -47.30
C LEU A 41 22.99 24.21 -46.45
N LYS A 42 22.63 25.40 -46.95
CA LYS A 42 21.73 26.33 -46.24
C LYS A 42 20.38 25.71 -45.91
N VAL A 43 19.80 24.93 -46.83
CA VAL A 43 18.54 24.22 -46.59
C VAL A 43 18.72 23.16 -45.50
N LYS A 44 19.80 22.37 -45.57
CA LYS A 44 20.08 21.28 -44.62
C LYS A 44 20.40 21.79 -43.22
N GLU A 45 21.09 22.92 -43.10
CA GLU A 45 21.31 23.61 -41.82
C GLU A 45 20.00 24.08 -41.19
N ALA A 46 19.08 24.66 -41.99
CA ALA A 46 17.76 25.04 -41.49
C ALA A 46 16.96 23.83 -40.99
N GLU A 47 16.97 22.73 -41.75
CA GLU A 47 16.35 21.46 -41.35
C GLU A 47 17.02 20.87 -40.09
N LEU A 48 18.34 21.02 -39.91
CA LEU A 48 19.04 20.60 -38.69
C LEU A 48 18.56 21.38 -37.46
N VAL A 49 18.47 22.71 -37.57
CA VAL A 49 17.98 23.56 -36.47
C VAL A 49 16.55 23.17 -36.07
N GLU A 50 15.69 22.88 -37.04
CA GLU A 50 14.32 22.39 -36.76
C GLU A 50 14.33 21.06 -35.99
N MET A 51 15.21 20.13 -36.36
CA MET A 51 15.35 18.85 -35.67
C MET A 51 15.92 19.01 -34.25
N GLU A 52 16.82 19.96 -34.02
CA GLU A 52 17.35 20.28 -32.68
C GLU A 52 16.27 20.83 -31.77
N ILE A 53 15.45 21.78 -32.26
CA ILE A 53 14.31 22.32 -31.52
C ILE A 53 13.31 21.20 -31.18
N THR A 54 13.02 20.35 -32.17
CA THR A 54 12.10 19.22 -32.00
C THR A 54 12.62 18.22 -30.95
N SER A 55 13.89 17.84 -31.02
CA SER A 55 14.53 16.92 -30.07
C SER A 55 14.59 17.49 -28.65
N TYR A 56 14.86 18.79 -28.51
CA TYR A 56 14.79 19.44 -27.20
C TYR A 56 13.35 19.45 -26.64
N GLY A 57 12.35 19.70 -27.50
CA GLY A 57 10.93 19.63 -27.13
C GLY A 57 10.51 18.23 -26.66
N THR A 58 10.95 17.17 -27.34
CA THR A 58 10.67 15.78 -26.94
C THR A 58 11.37 15.41 -25.63
N LEU A 59 12.59 15.89 -25.38
CA LEU A 59 13.30 15.70 -24.11
C LEU A 59 12.56 16.35 -22.93
N LEU A 60 12.08 17.59 -23.09
CA LEU A 60 11.27 18.25 -22.06
C LEU A 60 9.95 17.51 -21.79
N SER A 61 9.32 16.99 -22.84
CA SER A 61 8.12 16.16 -22.71
C SER A 61 8.40 14.88 -21.93
N TYR A 62 9.54 14.22 -22.20
CA TYR A 62 9.99 13.03 -21.48
C TYR A 62 10.14 13.29 -19.99
N GLU A 63 10.88 14.33 -19.60
CA GLU A 63 11.09 14.64 -18.18
C GLU A 63 9.78 14.96 -17.45
N ARG A 64 8.86 15.67 -18.11
CA ARG A 64 7.52 15.92 -17.56
C ARG A 64 6.72 14.63 -17.36
N LYS A 65 6.66 13.76 -18.38
CA LYS A 65 5.90 12.51 -18.30
C LYS A 65 6.50 11.52 -17.29
N LYS A 66 7.83 11.46 -17.20
CA LYS A 66 8.55 10.71 -16.17
C LYS A 66 8.15 11.16 -14.76
N CYS A 67 8.15 12.48 -14.52
CA CYS A 67 7.75 13.04 -13.23
C CYS A 67 6.27 12.70 -12.90
N THR A 68 5.37 12.82 -13.88
CA THR A 68 3.96 12.44 -13.72
C THR A 68 3.82 10.96 -13.37
N PHE A 69 4.49 10.06 -14.09
CA PHE A 69 4.46 8.62 -13.82
C PHE A 69 4.89 8.32 -12.37
N VAL A 70 6.05 8.82 -11.95
CA VAL A 70 6.59 8.58 -10.58
C VAL A 70 5.64 9.11 -9.50
N LYS A 71 5.02 10.28 -9.70
CA LYS A 71 4.06 10.83 -8.74
C LYS A 71 2.78 9.99 -8.67
N THR A 72 2.24 9.58 -9.82
CA THR A 72 1.04 8.73 -9.89
C THR A 72 1.30 7.37 -9.25
N GLU A 73 2.46 6.76 -9.50
CA GLU A 73 2.87 5.49 -8.89
C GLU A 73 2.94 5.60 -7.37
N LYS A 74 3.59 6.65 -6.84
CA LYS A 74 3.66 6.88 -5.38
C LYS A 74 2.29 7.01 -4.74
N ASN A 75 1.39 7.78 -5.36
CA ASN A 75 0.02 7.94 -4.85
C ASN A 75 -0.75 6.62 -4.88
N TYR A 76 -0.63 5.85 -5.96
CA TYR A 76 -1.25 4.52 -6.06
C TYR A 76 -0.73 3.56 -4.98
N LEU A 77 0.59 3.50 -4.79
CA LEU A 77 1.22 2.65 -3.77
C LEU A 77 0.81 3.03 -2.35
N LEU A 78 0.62 4.32 -2.06
CA LEU A 78 0.15 4.78 -0.76
C LEU A 78 -1.24 4.20 -0.45
N VAL A 79 -2.19 4.33 -1.39
CA VAL A 79 -3.56 3.81 -1.21
C VAL A 79 -3.56 2.28 -1.14
N ARG A 80 -2.79 1.61 -1.98
CA ARG A 80 -2.64 0.15 -1.92
C ARG A 80 -2.07 -0.31 -0.58
N ASN A 81 -1.07 0.37 -0.04
CA ASN A 81 -0.49 0.03 1.25
C ASN A 81 -1.46 0.30 2.41
N LEU A 82 -2.31 1.32 2.28
CA LEU A 82 -3.38 1.61 3.23
C LEU A 82 -4.42 0.47 3.24
N GLU A 83 -4.80 -0.05 2.07
CA GLU A 83 -5.69 -1.20 1.95
C GLU A 83 -5.10 -2.44 2.63
N LEU A 84 -3.85 -2.78 2.29
CA LEU A 84 -3.20 -3.99 2.78
C LEU A 84 -3.00 -3.98 4.30
N LYS A 85 -2.75 -2.81 4.90
CA LYS A 85 -2.52 -2.69 6.34
C LYS A 85 -3.79 -2.43 7.13
N ILE A 86 -4.60 -1.46 6.71
CA ILE A 86 -5.74 -0.99 7.50
C ILE A 86 -7.05 -1.58 6.98
N GLY A 87 -7.26 -1.61 5.67
CA GLY A 87 -8.49 -2.15 5.08
C GLY A 87 -8.73 -3.61 5.47
N VAL A 88 -7.74 -4.47 5.21
CA VAL A 88 -7.83 -5.90 5.51
C VAL A 88 -8.01 -6.16 7.01
N GLU A 89 -7.19 -5.54 7.86
CA GLU A 89 -7.26 -5.72 9.32
C GLU A 89 -8.59 -5.22 9.89
N LEU A 90 -9.10 -4.08 9.39
CA LEU A 90 -10.37 -3.52 9.86
C LEU A 90 -11.55 -4.44 9.57
N ILE A 91 -11.60 -5.04 8.37
CA ILE A 91 -12.65 -5.98 7.99
C ILE A 91 -12.57 -7.25 8.85
N GLN A 92 -11.37 -7.81 9.03
CA GLN A 92 -11.17 -8.99 9.87
C GLN A 92 -11.56 -8.74 11.34
N ALA A 93 -11.13 -7.61 11.90
CA ALA A 93 -11.49 -7.22 13.26
C ALA A 93 -13.00 -6.99 13.42
N SER A 94 -13.65 -6.37 12.43
CA SER A 94 -15.10 -6.20 12.39
C SER A 94 -15.84 -7.54 12.43
N ASP A 95 -15.38 -8.53 11.65
CA ASP A 95 -15.98 -9.87 11.63
C ASP A 95 -15.77 -10.61 12.96
N GLU A 96 -14.63 -10.43 13.61
CA GLU A 96 -14.37 -11.02 14.93
C GLU A 96 -15.24 -10.37 16.01
N ILE A 97 -15.35 -9.04 16.03
CA ILE A 97 -16.25 -8.31 16.92
C ILE A 97 -17.69 -8.79 16.74
N LYS A 98 -18.14 -8.99 15.48
CA LYS A 98 -19.46 -9.53 15.17
C LYS A 98 -19.70 -10.89 15.79
N LYS A 99 -18.76 -11.82 15.63
CA LYS A 99 -18.82 -13.16 16.24
C LYS A 99 -18.90 -13.09 17.77
N ASN A 100 -18.08 -12.22 18.38
CA ASN A 100 -18.05 -12.05 19.83
C ASN A 100 -19.35 -11.48 20.38
N VAL A 101 -19.91 -10.44 19.75
CA VAL A 101 -21.19 -9.85 20.15
C VAL A 101 -22.32 -10.87 20.07
N VAL A 102 -22.40 -11.67 19.00
CA VAL A 102 -23.38 -12.76 18.88
C VAL A 102 -23.20 -13.76 20.03
N SER A 103 -21.96 -14.18 20.30
CA SER A 103 -21.66 -15.13 21.38
C SER A 103 -22.07 -14.59 22.76
N TYR A 104 -21.77 -13.32 23.05
CA TYR A 104 -22.14 -12.68 24.31
C TYR A 104 -23.65 -12.55 24.47
N ASN A 105 -24.38 -12.20 23.40
CA ASN A 105 -25.84 -12.17 23.43
C ASN A 105 -26.44 -13.56 23.71
N THR A 106 -25.91 -14.61 23.09
CA THR A 106 -26.35 -15.99 23.35
C THR A 106 -26.08 -16.39 24.81
N ARG A 107 -24.85 -16.16 25.30
CA ARG A 107 -24.48 -16.48 26.69
C ARG A 107 -25.31 -15.72 27.71
N ASN A 108 -25.56 -14.44 27.46
CA ASN A 108 -26.40 -13.62 28.33
C ASN A 108 -27.83 -14.16 28.39
N THR A 109 -28.42 -14.48 27.23
CA THR A 109 -29.79 -15.03 27.16
C THR A 109 -29.88 -16.37 27.91
N ALA A 110 -28.93 -17.28 27.67
CA ALA A 110 -28.87 -18.57 28.36
C ALA A 110 -28.72 -18.42 29.89
N LEU A 111 -27.88 -17.48 30.34
CA LEU A 111 -27.70 -17.18 31.76
C LEU A 111 -28.99 -16.63 32.39
N VAL A 112 -29.67 -15.68 31.73
CA VAL A 112 -30.94 -15.14 32.21
C VAL A 112 -32.00 -16.24 32.32
N ASP A 113 -32.10 -17.13 31.34
CA ASP A 113 -33.08 -18.22 31.38
C ASP A 113 -32.77 -19.24 32.49
N ALA A 114 -31.49 -19.58 32.69
CA ALA A 114 -31.06 -20.43 33.79
C ALA A 114 -31.36 -19.80 35.16
N LEU A 115 -31.07 -18.50 35.34
CA LEU A 115 -31.36 -17.79 36.58
C LEU A 115 -32.87 -17.67 36.84
N LYS A 116 -33.70 -17.47 35.80
CA LYS A 116 -35.16 -17.49 35.94
C LYS A 116 -35.66 -18.85 36.42
N ALA A 117 -35.08 -19.94 35.93
CA ALA A 117 -35.41 -21.28 36.40
C ALA A 117 -35.03 -21.46 37.88
N VAL A 118 -33.80 -21.06 38.27
CA VAL A 118 -33.35 -21.07 39.67
C VAL A 118 -34.27 -20.22 40.55
N MET A 119 -34.60 -19.01 40.13
CA MET A 119 -35.50 -18.11 40.86
C MET A 119 -36.88 -18.73 41.06
N LYS A 120 -37.44 -19.40 40.04
CA LYS A 120 -38.72 -20.10 40.14
C LYS A 120 -38.65 -21.23 41.17
N THR A 121 -37.64 -22.09 41.06
CA THR A 121 -37.45 -23.22 42.01
C THR A 121 -37.18 -22.72 43.42
N ALA A 122 -36.35 -21.68 43.59
CA ALA A 122 -36.08 -21.08 44.89
C ALA A 122 -37.32 -20.43 45.50
N LYS A 123 -38.17 -19.79 44.70
CA LYS A 123 -39.46 -19.26 45.15
C LYS A 123 -40.38 -20.37 45.66
N GLU A 124 -40.49 -21.47 44.91
CA GLU A 124 -41.28 -22.64 45.32
C GLU A 124 -40.76 -23.27 46.62
N ALA A 125 -39.44 -23.43 46.74
CA ALA A 125 -38.81 -23.93 47.95
C ALA A 125 -38.98 -22.97 49.14
N LYS A 126 -38.85 -21.65 48.92
CA LYS A 126 -39.09 -20.61 49.93
C LYS A 126 -40.51 -20.68 50.49
N MET A 127 -41.53 -20.86 49.63
CA MET A 127 -42.91 -21.03 50.09
C MET A 127 -43.04 -22.27 50.99
N LYS A 128 -42.50 -23.42 50.57
CA LYS A 128 -42.56 -24.67 51.36
C LYS A 128 -41.76 -24.60 52.67
N PHE A 129 -40.58 -24.00 52.67
CA PHE A 129 -39.82 -23.76 53.90
C PHE A 129 -40.53 -22.74 54.80
N GLY A 130 -41.25 -21.78 54.23
CA GLY A 130 -42.14 -20.88 54.97
C GLY A 130 -43.24 -21.64 55.70
N GLU A 131 -43.93 -22.56 55.00
CA GLU A 131 -44.94 -23.45 55.61
C GLU A 131 -44.35 -24.31 56.73
N LEU A 132 -43.16 -24.88 56.53
CA LEU A 132 -42.46 -25.66 57.56
C LEU A 132 -42.03 -24.79 58.75
N ARG A 133 -41.58 -23.57 58.51
CA ARG A 133 -41.24 -22.58 59.55
C ARG A 133 -42.46 -22.20 60.36
N GLU A 134 -43.61 -21.96 59.73
CA GLU A 134 -44.87 -21.70 60.43
C GLU A 134 -45.31 -22.91 61.26
N ALA A 135 -45.18 -24.13 60.72
CA ALA A 135 -45.48 -25.35 61.46
C ALA A 135 -44.53 -25.55 62.65
N GLY A 136 -43.23 -25.30 62.47
CA GLY A 136 -42.23 -25.31 63.54
C GLY A 136 -42.52 -24.25 64.62
N GLY A 137 -42.93 -23.04 64.23
CA GLY A 137 -43.35 -22.00 65.16
C GLY A 137 -44.61 -22.38 65.97
N LYS A 138 -45.58 -23.05 65.34
CA LYS A 138 -46.74 -23.63 66.04
C LYS A 138 -46.31 -24.72 67.03
N LEU A 139 -45.39 -25.59 66.62
CA LEU A 139 -44.83 -26.62 67.50
C LEU A 139 -44.10 -26.00 68.70
N ASP A 140 -43.28 -24.97 68.49
CA ASP A 140 -42.61 -24.22 69.56
C ASP A 140 -43.63 -23.57 70.51
N GLY A 141 -44.71 -22.99 69.97
CA GLY A 141 -45.82 -22.47 70.75
C GLY A 141 -46.51 -23.55 71.61
N CYS A 142 -46.80 -24.71 71.03
CA CYS A 142 -47.38 -25.85 71.76
C CYS A 142 -46.41 -26.42 72.80
N MET A 143 -45.10 -26.41 72.53
CA MET A 143 -44.09 -26.86 73.48
C MET A 143 -43.95 -25.91 74.68
N LYS A 144 -44.18 -24.62 74.48
CA LYS A 144 -44.12 -23.60 75.53
C LYS A 144 -45.45 -23.40 76.27
N ASP A 145 -46.53 -24.06 75.83
CA ASP A 145 -47.81 -24.01 76.51
C ASP A 145 -47.76 -24.80 77.82
N SER A 146 -48.08 -24.11 78.93
CA SER A 146 -48.20 -24.69 80.26
C SER A 146 -49.11 -25.92 80.33
N CYS A 147 -50.14 -26.01 79.47
CA CYS A 147 -51.07 -27.13 79.40
C CYS A 147 -50.43 -28.42 78.87
N ASN A 148 -49.35 -28.31 78.07
CA ASN A 148 -48.67 -29.45 77.46
C ASN A 148 -47.41 -29.88 78.24
N SER A 149 -47.08 -29.17 79.33
CA SER A 149 -45.90 -29.44 80.17
C SER A 149 -45.86 -30.88 80.71
N GLY A 150 -47.03 -31.43 81.09
CA GLY A 150 -47.15 -32.83 81.54
C GLY A 150 -46.88 -33.84 80.42
N GLN A 151 -47.34 -33.56 79.20
CA GLN A 151 -47.11 -34.43 78.04
C GLN A 151 -45.63 -34.41 77.61
N LEU A 152 -44.98 -33.24 77.66
CA LEU A 152 -43.55 -33.08 77.41
C LEU A 152 -42.70 -33.84 78.43
N LYS A 153 -43.08 -33.83 79.72
CA LYS A 153 -42.45 -34.66 80.75
C LYS A 153 -42.55 -36.15 80.42
N ILE A 154 -43.74 -36.63 80.03
CA ILE A 154 -43.98 -38.05 79.69
C ILE A 154 -43.13 -38.51 78.49
N ILE A 155 -42.96 -37.68 77.47
CA ILE A 155 -42.16 -38.01 76.27
C ILE A 155 -40.65 -37.75 76.45
N GLY A 156 -40.22 -37.39 77.66
CA GLY A 156 -38.80 -37.30 78.03
C GLY A 156 -38.13 -35.96 77.75
N CYS A 157 -38.90 -34.87 77.61
CA CYS A 157 -38.41 -33.52 77.31
C CYS A 157 -37.99 -32.67 78.53
N ALA A 158 -38.28 -33.12 79.75
CA ALA A 158 -37.83 -32.48 80.99
C ALA A 158 -37.22 -33.55 81.90
N ASP A 159 -36.23 -33.15 82.69
CA ASP A 159 -35.73 -33.97 83.78
C ASP A 159 -36.73 -33.92 84.95
N ASP A 160 -36.96 -35.09 85.57
CA ASP A 160 -37.77 -35.24 86.77
C ASP A 160 -37.12 -34.48 87.92
N ASP A 161 -37.41 -33.20 88.07
CA ASP A 161 -37.19 -32.49 89.33
C ASP A 161 -38.38 -31.56 89.62
N ASP A 162 -38.75 -31.52 90.90
CA ASP A 162 -39.89 -30.83 91.54
C ASP A 162 -41.22 -31.60 91.69
N CYS A 163 -41.17 -32.91 91.97
CA CYS A 163 -42.04 -33.45 93.02
C CYS A 163 -41.13 -33.87 94.18
N ASN A 164 -41.22 -33.13 95.27
CA ASN A 164 -40.48 -33.36 96.51
C ASN A 164 -40.99 -34.65 97.20
N ASP A 165 -40.77 -35.81 96.58
CA ASP A 165 -41.06 -37.12 97.14
C ASP A 165 -39.77 -37.67 97.73
N SER A 166 -39.46 -37.19 98.93
CA SER A 166 -38.36 -37.62 99.78
C SER A 166 -38.60 -39.03 100.32
N ASN A 167 -38.79 -40.01 99.43
CA ASN A 167 -38.69 -41.45 99.67
C ASN A 167 -38.99 -42.21 98.37
N LYS A 168 -37.97 -42.49 97.55
CA LYS A 168 -37.80 -43.76 96.81
C LYS A 168 -36.55 -43.72 95.91
N GLN A 169 -35.58 -44.58 96.22
CA GLN A 169 -34.62 -45.09 95.24
C GLN A 169 -35.40 -45.98 94.25
N PHE A 170 -36.04 -45.39 93.25
CA PHE A 170 -36.39 -46.13 92.03
C PHE A 170 -35.36 -45.77 90.97
N GLU A 171 -34.74 -46.79 90.37
CA GLU A 171 -33.94 -46.64 89.16
C GLU A 171 -34.72 -45.76 88.19
N LYS A 172 -34.10 -44.65 87.73
CA LYS A 172 -34.69 -43.80 86.70
C LYS A 172 -35.17 -44.73 85.57
N PRO A 173 -36.48 -44.76 85.25
CA PRO A 173 -36.96 -45.63 84.19
C PRO A 173 -36.15 -45.29 82.93
N LYS A 174 -35.42 -46.26 82.39
CA LYS A 174 -34.77 -46.11 81.09
C LYS A 174 -35.87 -45.68 80.13
N LYS A 175 -35.77 -44.44 79.62
CA LYS A 175 -36.68 -43.93 78.60
C LYS A 175 -36.76 -45.00 77.50
N PRO A 176 -37.96 -45.39 77.04
CA PRO A 176 -38.09 -46.32 75.93
C PRO A 176 -37.20 -45.82 74.78
N ASP A 177 -36.50 -46.72 74.07
CA ASP A 177 -35.60 -46.35 72.96
C ASP A 177 -36.23 -45.35 71.96
N PRO A 178 -37.55 -45.43 71.62
CA PRO A 178 -38.20 -44.44 70.75
C PRO A 178 -38.29 -43.01 71.32
N CYS A 179 -38.19 -42.84 72.64
CA CYS A 179 -38.38 -41.58 73.35
C CYS A 179 -37.08 -40.91 73.80
N ARG A 180 -35.92 -41.49 73.46
CA ARG A 180 -34.62 -41.06 73.99
C ARG A 180 -34.18 -39.67 73.50
N ASP A 181 -34.45 -39.37 72.23
CA ASP A 181 -33.98 -38.14 71.56
C ASP A 181 -35.13 -37.21 71.12
N VAL A 182 -36.36 -37.48 71.59
CA VAL A 182 -37.57 -36.75 71.16
C VAL A 182 -37.41 -35.24 71.33
N CYS A 183 -36.80 -34.79 72.43
CA CYS A 183 -36.63 -33.36 72.66
C CYS A 183 -35.60 -32.69 71.75
N HIS A 184 -34.57 -33.43 71.34
CA HIS A 184 -33.61 -32.96 70.34
C HIS A 184 -34.28 -32.86 68.98
N ILE A 185 -35.01 -33.90 68.58
CA ILE A 185 -35.75 -33.96 67.31
C ILE A 185 -36.78 -32.83 67.24
N LEU A 186 -37.55 -32.58 68.30
CA LEU A 186 -38.52 -31.48 68.34
C LEU A 186 -37.85 -30.11 68.21
N LYS A 187 -36.70 -29.90 68.86
CA LYS A 187 -35.91 -28.67 68.70
C LYS A 187 -35.37 -28.51 67.28
N GLU A 188 -34.85 -29.57 66.67
CA GLU A 188 -34.40 -29.56 65.28
C GLU A 188 -35.55 -29.28 64.30
N LEU A 189 -36.74 -29.82 64.54
CA LEU A 189 -37.95 -29.53 63.77
C LEU A 189 -38.40 -28.06 63.87
N ILE A 190 -38.00 -27.36 64.94
CA ILE A 190 -38.24 -25.93 65.12
C ILE A 190 -37.15 -25.10 64.43
N SER A 191 -35.87 -25.42 64.65
CA SER A 191 -34.75 -24.58 64.20
C SER A 191 -34.35 -24.79 62.73
N THR A 192 -34.43 -26.02 62.22
CA THR A 192 -33.97 -26.36 60.87
C THR A 192 -34.78 -25.66 59.77
N PRO A 193 -36.13 -25.59 59.85
CA PRO A 193 -36.92 -24.84 58.86
C PRO A 193 -36.58 -23.35 58.80
N ASP A 194 -36.24 -22.72 59.93
CA ASP A 194 -35.85 -21.30 59.97
C ASP A 194 -34.53 -21.08 59.20
N SER A 195 -33.53 -21.93 59.42
CA SER A 195 -32.26 -21.88 58.69
C SER A 195 -32.46 -22.11 57.19
N LEU A 196 -33.19 -23.15 56.80
CA LEU A 196 -33.45 -23.47 55.38
C LEU A 196 -34.22 -22.36 54.67
N PHE A 197 -35.16 -21.71 55.37
CA PHE A 197 -35.88 -20.56 54.85
C PHE A 197 -34.96 -19.37 54.59
N GLN A 198 -34.03 -19.08 55.50
CA GLN A 198 -33.05 -18.01 55.33
C GLN A 198 -32.10 -18.30 54.16
N ASP A 199 -31.56 -19.52 54.07
CA ASP A 199 -30.64 -19.92 52.99
C ASP A 199 -31.29 -19.81 51.60
N ILE A 200 -32.53 -20.29 51.46
CA ILE A 200 -33.22 -20.21 50.17
C ILE A 200 -33.64 -18.78 49.81
N ASP A 201 -33.89 -17.93 50.81
CA ASP A 201 -34.20 -16.53 50.58
C ASP A 201 -33.00 -15.77 50.01
N ILE A 202 -31.80 -16.05 50.51
CA ILE A 202 -30.55 -15.52 49.95
C ILE A 202 -30.43 -15.94 48.49
N ILE A 203 -30.59 -17.22 48.17
CA ILE A 203 -30.51 -17.72 46.79
C ILE A 203 -31.54 -17.04 45.89
N PHE A 204 -32.79 -16.90 46.36
CA PHE A 204 -33.86 -16.25 45.62
C PHE A 204 -33.53 -14.78 45.32
N ASN A 205 -33.10 -14.02 46.33
CA ASN A 205 -32.79 -12.60 46.19
C ASN A 205 -31.55 -12.39 45.31
N SER A 206 -30.49 -13.17 45.50
CA SER A 206 -29.29 -13.10 44.65
C SER A 206 -29.60 -13.42 43.18
N ALA A 207 -30.43 -14.44 42.91
CA ALA A 207 -30.84 -14.74 41.53
C ALA A 207 -31.64 -13.57 40.91
N ALA A 208 -32.54 -12.96 41.68
CA ALA A 208 -33.33 -11.80 41.23
C ALA A 208 -32.45 -10.58 40.94
N GLU A 209 -31.47 -10.27 41.79
CA GLU A 209 -30.52 -9.18 41.59
C GLU A 209 -29.69 -9.37 40.33
N ILE A 210 -29.13 -10.56 40.11
CA ILE A 210 -28.32 -10.85 38.92
C ILE A 210 -29.18 -10.75 37.65
N ILE A 211 -30.43 -11.24 37.66
CA ILE A 211 -31.38 -11.06 36.54
C ILE A 211 -31.61 -9.57 36.27
N GLY A 212 -31.75 -8.76 37.33
CA GLY A 212 -31.88 -7.31 37.24
C GLY A 212 -30.67 -6.69 36.55
N ILE A 213 -29.46 -6.98 37.02
CA ILE A 213 -28.21 -6.49 36.43
C ILE A 213 -28.13 -6.87 34.95
N GLN A 214 -28.41 -8.12 34.57
CA GLN A 214 -28.35 -8.54 33.17
C GLN A 214 -29.37 -7.80 32.29
N SER A 215 -30.54 -7.47 32.84
CA SER A 215 -31.57 -6.69 32.14
C SER A 215 -31.16 -5.23 31.94
N PHE A 216 -30.54 -4.61 32.95
CA PHE A 216 -30.03 -3.23 32.87
C PHE A 216 -28.79 -3.10 32.00
N SER A 217 -27.90 -4.09 32.02
CA SER A 217 -26.65 -4.11 31.25
C SER A 217 -26.89 -4.08 29.74
N ASN A 218 -28.08 -4.50 29.30
CA ASN A 218 -28.59 -4.38 27.94
C ASN A 218 -27.54 -4.67 26.85
N ILE A 219 -26.86 -5.82 26.99
CA ILE A 219 -25.81 -6.29 26.07
C ILE A 219 -26.31 -6.31 24.61
N LYS A 220 -27.62 -6.45 24.40
CA LYS A 220 -28.26 -6.35 23.08
C LYS A 220 -27.99 -5.03 22.36
N THR A 221 -27.75 -3.93 23.08
CA THR A 221 -27.38 -2.64 22.45
C THR A 221 -26.07 -2.72 21.66
N LEU A 222 -25.16 -3.62 22.04
CA LEU A 222 -23.92 -3.86 21.31
C LEU A 222 -24.16 -4.37 19.89
N GLU A 223 -25.31 -5.00 19.63
CA GLU A 223 -25.66 -5.49 18.28
C GLU A 223 -25.79 -4.33 17.29
N LYS A 224 -26.48 -3.25 17.69
CA LYS A 224 -26.58 -2.06 16.84
C LYS A 224 -25.22 -1.40 16.62
N PHE A 225 -24.45 -1.19 17.70
CA PHE A 225 -23.11 -0.63 17.59
C PHE A 225 -22.20 -1.46 16.68
N GLN A 226 -22.29 -2.79 16.77
CA GLN A 226 -21.54 -3.70 15.92
C GLN A 226 -21.96 -3.60 14.46
N LEU A 227 -23.26 -3.52 14.17
CA LEU A 227 -23.78 -3.34 12.81
C LEU A 227 -23.31 -2.00 12.21
N ASP A 228 -23.42 -0.92 12.97
CA ASP A 228 -22.99 0.41 12.55
C ASP A 228 -21.48 0.46 12.31
N PHE A 229 -20.68 -0.15 13.19
CA PHE A 229 -19.22 -0.28 13.02
C PHE A 229 -18.87 -1.07 11.76
N ALA A 230 -19.53 -2.21 11.54
CA ALA A 230 -19.28 -3.05 10.36
C ALA A 230 -19.65 -2.34 9.05
N ALA A 231 -20.76 -1.60 9.03
CA ALA A 231 -21.17 -0.81 7.88
C ALA A 231 -20.15 0.31 7.57
N ASN A 232 -19.67 1.01 8.60
CA ASN A 232 -18.65 2.05 8.45
C ASN A 232 -17.30 1.48 8.00
N ALA A 233 -16.90 0.33 8.56
CA ALA A 233 -15.70 -0.40 8.14
C ALA A 233 -15.76 -0.79 6.66
N LYS A 234 -16.91 -1.35 6.22
CA LYS A 234 -17.13 -1.68 4.81
C LYS A 234 -17.11 -0.45 3.92
N GLY A 235 -17.76 0.64 4.32
CA GLY A 235 -17.77 1.89 3.57
C GLY A 235 -16.37 2.48 3.39
N PHE A 236 -15.52 2.40 4.42
CA PHE A 236 -14.12 2.82 4.33
C PHE A 236 -13.31 1.93 3.38
N ASP A 237 -13.46 0.61 3.48
CA ASP A 237 -12.83 -0.36 2.57
C ASP A 237 -13.26 -0.13 1.11
N ASP A 238 -14.55 0.09 0.86
CA ASP A 238 -15.09 0.38 -0.47
C ASP A 238 -14.49 1.66 -1.07
N LEU A 239 -14.31 2.71 -0.26
CA LEU A 239 -13.65 3.95 -0.68
C LEU A 239 -12.19 3.72 -1.06
N ILE A 240 -11.46 2.92 -0.28
CA ILE A 240 -10.07 2.59 -0.58
C ILE A 240 -9.99 1.77 -1.88
N GLN A 241 -10.81 0.73 -2.04
CA GLN A 241 -10.87 -0.11 -3.24
C GLN A 241 -11.19 0.72 -4.49
N ALA A 242 -12.18 1.62 -4.41
CA ALA A 242 -12.51 2.52 -5.52
C ALA A 242 -11.33 3.42 -5.90
N GLN A 243 -10.62 3.97 -4.91
CA GLN A 243 -9.45 4.80 -5.15
C GLN A 243 -8.26 4.00 -5.71
N MET A 244 -8.09 2.73 -5.31
CA MET A 244 -7.09 1.84 -5.90
C MET A 244 -7.40 1.54 -7.37
N ILE A 245 -8.65 1.25 -7.71
CA ILE A 245 -9.06 1.00 -9.10
C ILE A 245 -8.79 2.24 -9.96
N SER A 246 -9.25 3.41 -9.52
CA SER A 246 -9.01 4.69 -10.18
C SER A 246 -7.50 5.01 -10.33
N GLY A 247 -6.73 4.80 -9.27
CA GLY A 247 -5.29 4.98 -9.25
C GLY A 247 -4.55 4.04 -10.19
N GLY A 248 -4.99 2.78 -10.28
CA GLY A 248 -4.43 1.77 -11.18
C GLY A 248 -4.66 2.12 -12.65
N VAL A 249 -5.85 2.59 -13.02
CA VAL A 249 -6.15 3.10 -14.37
C VAL A 249 -5.26 4.31 -14.70
N SER A 250 -5.14 5.25 -13.75
CA SER A 250 -4.30 6.44 -13.92
C SER A 250 -2.81 6.09 -14.07
N LEU A 251 -2.31 5.12 -13.31
CA LEU A 251 -0.93 4.63 -13.40
C LEU A 251 -0.66 3.96 -14.74
N LYS A 252 -1.58 3.10 -15.20
CA LYS A 252 -1.49 2.46 -16.52
C LYS A 252 -1.42 3.49 -17.64
N LYS A 253 -2.30 4.50 -17.61
CA LYS A 253 -2.29 5.59 -18.59
C LYS A 253 -0.97 6.38 -18.56
N ALA A 254 -0.47 6.73 -17.36
CA ALA A 254 0.80 7.43 -17.23
C ALA A 254 1.98 6.60 -17.75
N GLN A 255 1.95 5.28 -17.56
CA GLN A 255 2.94 4.35 -18.09
C GLN A 255 2.90 4.30 -19.63
N GLU A 256 1.72 4.16 -20.22
CA GLU A 256 1.53 4.16 -21.67
C GLU A 256 2.02 5.47 -22.32
N GLU A 257 1.71 6.62 -21.70
CA GLU A 257 2.20 7.93 -22.15
C GLU A 257 3.72 8.06 -22.02
N LEU A 258 4.33 7.55 -20.94
CA LEU A 258 5.78 7.56 -20.76
C LEU A 258 6.48 6.70 -21.81
N VAL A 259 5.97 5.49 -22.07
CA VAL A 259 6.49 4.57 -23.10
C VAL A 259 6.43 5.22 -24.48
N LEU A 260 5.31 5.88 -24.81
CA LEU A 260 5.17 6.59 -26.08
C LEU A 260 6.21 7.71 -26.22
N VAL A 261 6.41 8.53 -25.18
CA VAL A 261 7.36 9.63 -25.24
C VAL A 261 8.81 9.14 -25.28
N ILE A 262 9.15 8.02 -24.63
CA ILE A 262 10.46 7.37 -24.78
C ILE A 262 10.70 7.00 -26.25
N LYS A 263 9.72 6.36 -26.91
CA LYS A 263 9.82 5.99 -28.32
C LYS A 263 10.03 7.22 -29.21
N THR A 264 9.26 8.28 -28.98
CA THR A 264 9.38 9.55 -29.73
C THR A 264 10.73 10.22 -29.49
N LEU A 265 11.24 10.23 -28.25
CA LEU A 265 12.55 10.78 -27.92
C LEU A 265 13.65 10.01 -28.67
N THR A 266 13.64 8.69 -28.63
CA THR A 266 14.61 7.84 -29.36
C THR A 266 14.56 8.10 -30.86
N GLN A 267 13.36 8.18 -31.46
CA GLN A 267 13.21 8.51 -32.88
C GLN A 267 13.74 9.90 -33.21
N SER A 268 13.43 10.91 -32.39
CA SER A 268 13.94 12.28 -32.58
C SER A 268 15.46 12.36 -32.48
N GLY A 269 16.07 11.59 -31.57
CA GLY A 269 17.52 11.51 -31.43
C GLY A 269 18.18 10.86 -32.67
N TYR A 270 17.59 9.79 -33.19
CA TYR A 270 18.07 9.15 -34.43
C TYR A 270 17.95 10.09 -35.64
N THR A 271 16.82 10.77 -35.80
CA THR A 271 16.62 11.76 -36.87
C THR A 271 17.62 12.90 -36.78
N LEU A 272 17.83 13.45 -35.57
CA LEU A 272 18.81 14.51 -35.34
C LEU A 272 20.23 14.05 -35.68
N TYR A 273 20.62 12.85 -35.25
CA TYR A 273 21.93 12.27 -35.56
C TYR A 273 22.15 12.14 -37.07
N ASN A 274 21.19 11.56 -37.80
CA ASN A 274 21.28 11.44 -39.26
C ASN A 274 21.37 12.82 -39.92
N LYS A 275 20.65 13.81 -39.39
CA LYS A 275 20.66 15.15 -39.96
C LYS A 275 21.99 15.87 -39.77
N ARG A 276 22.62 15.69 -38.61
CA ARG A 276 23.98 16.18 -38.35
C ARG A 276 24.98 15.58 -39.33
N ASN A 277 24.89 14.27 -39.60
CA ASN A 277 25.74 13.61 -40.59
C ASN A 277 25.51 14.14 -42.02
N GLU A 278 24.26 14.38 -42.42
CA GLU A 278 23.93 14.99 -43.73
C GLU A 278 24.57 16.39 -43.87
N VAL A 279 24.43 17.23 -42.86
CA VAL A 279 25.01 18.58 -42.85
C VAL A 279 26.53 18.50 -42.89
N GLU A 280 27.16 17.69 -42.04
CA GLU A 280 28.62 17.54 -41.99
C GLU A 280 29.19 17.04 -43.33
N THR A 281 28.49 16.12 -44.00
CA THR A 281 28.91 15.61 -45.30
C THR A 281 28.85 16.70 -46.38
N ILE A 282 27.77 17.47 -46.42
CA ILE A 282 27.59 18.56 -47.40
C ILE A 282 28.52 19.73 -47.09
N ASP A 283 28.75 20.04 -45.81
CA ASP A 283 29.68 21.07 -45.38
C ASP A 283 31.11 20.73 -45.82
N LYS A 284 31.62 19.53 -45.49
CA LYS A 284 32.93 19.06 -45.96
C LYS A 284 33.05 19.07 -47.49
N THR A 285 31.99 18.66 -48.20
CA THR A 285 31.95 18.70 -49.67
C THR A 285 32.00 20.14 -50.20
N THR A 286 31.28 21.06 -49.54
CA THR A 286 31.26 22.48 -49.89
C THR A 286 32.61 23.12 -49.58
N SER A 287 33.24 22.85 -48.44
CA SER A 287 34.59 23.30 -48.11
C SER A 287 35.60 22.80 -49.15
N TYR A 288 35.53 21.52 -49.56
CA TYR A 288 36.38 20.97 -50.61
C TYR A 288 36.18 21.70 -51.95
N LEU A 289 34.93 21.89 -52.38
CA LEU A 289 34.63 22.53 -53.66
C LEU A 289 34.90 24.04 -53.65
N CYS A 290 34.69 24.73 -52.53
CA CYS A 290 34.74 26.20 -52.42
C CYS A 290 36.09 26.74 -51.92
N CYS A 291 36.86 25.98 -51.13
CA CYS A 291 38.16 26.43 -50.59
C CYS A 291 39.39 25.91 -51.36
N HIS A 292 39.22 25.11 -52.42
CA HIS A 292 40.32 24.94 -53.37
C HIS A 292 40.32 26.11 -54.35
N LYS A 293 41.17 27.11 -54.07
CA LYS A 293 41.94 27.70 -55.16
C LYS A 293 42.58 26.51 -55.87
N CYS A 294 42.11 26.18 -57.08
CA CYS A 294 42.92 25.37 -57.99
C CYS A 294 44.14 26.21 -58.38
N THR A 295 45.11 26.35 -57.48
CA THR A 295 46.48 26.73 -57.82
C THR A 295 47.17 25.62 -58.62
N CYS A 296 46.49 24.47 -58.84
CA CYS A 296 46.96 23.36 -59.67
C CYS A 296 47.15 23.72 -61.16
N ILE A 297 46.80 24.94 -61.58
CA ILE A 297 47.17 25.48 -62.89
C ILE A 297 47.56 26.95 -62.77
N ASP A 298 48.49 27.26 -61.86
CA ASP A 298 49.39 28.38 -62.09
C ASP A 298 50.70 27.77 -62.63
N ASP A 299 50.87 27.84 -63.95
CA ASP A 299 52.06 27.45 -64.75
C ASP A 299 52.08 26.05 -65.40
N CYS A 300 51.21 25.85 -66.41
CA CYS A 300 51.36 24.78 -67.40
C CYS A 300 52.29 25.26 -68.53
N GLY A 301 53.60 25.06 -68.35
CA GLY A 301 54.67 25.48 -69.27
C GLY A 301 54.39 25.20 -70.76
N CYS A 302 53.85 26.21 -71.42
CA CYS A 302 53.66 26.32 -72.88
C CYS A 302 54.75 27.21 -73.53
N ASP A 303 55.75 27.65 -72.77
CA ASP A 303 56.80 28.55 -73.26
C ASP A 303 58.02 27.75 -73.74
N GLY A 304 57.95 27.30 -74.99
CA GLY A 304 59.05 26.67 -75.71
C GLY A 304 58.75 26.60 -77.20
N ASP A 305 59.33 27.52 -77.96
CA ASP A 305 59.20 27.66 -79.41
C ASP A 305 59.74 26.43 -80.15
N ASN A 306 58.88 25.45 -80.44
CA ASN A 306 59.05 24.53 -81.55
C ASN A 306 57.68 24.06 -82.02
N GLU A 307 57.16 24.76 -83.03
CA GLU A 307 56.03 24.37 -83.85
C GLU A 307 56.45 23.18 -84.72
N GLU A 308 56.12 21.96 -84.30
CA GLU A 308 55.66 20.89 -85.21
C GLU A 308 55.30 19.63 -84.39
N ASP A 309 53.99 19.48 -84.19
CA ASP A 309 53.23 18.31 -83.72
C ASP A 309 53.59 17.65 -82.37
N ASN A 310 52.80 17.95 -81.31
CA ASN A 310 52.40 16.98 -80.28
C ASN A 310 51.25 17.46 -79.35
N ARG A 311 50.01 17.44 -79.85
CA ARG A 311 48.73 17.77 -79.16
C ARG A 311 48.40 17.00 -77.86
N LEU A 312 49.30 16.16 -77.33
CA LEU A 312 49.07 15.26 -76.19
C LEU A 312 50.22 15.24 -75.16
N LYS A 313 51.26 16.06 -75.34
CA LYS A 313 52.35 16.21 -74.38
C LYS A 313 52.01 17.26 -73.32
N ASP A 314 52.21 16.86 -72.08
CA ASP A 314 52.20 17.64 -70.85
C ASP A 314 50.89 18.25 -70.33
N CYS A 315 49.80 18.22 -71.10
CA CYS A 315 48.44 18.20 -70.53
C CYS A 315 48.20 16.86 -69.75
N LYS A 316 48.78 15.77 -70.27
CA LYS A 316 49.26 14.61 -69.51
C LYS A 316 50.66 14.93 -69.01
N CYS A 317 50.89 15.27 -67.75
CA CYS A 317 52.09 14.85 -67.01
C CYS A 317 52.00 15.33 -65.57
N LYS A 318 51.65 16.61 -65.34
CA LYS A 318 51.64 17.14 -63.97
C LYS A 318 50.31 16.91 -63.23
N ILE A 319 49.18 17.05 -63.92
CA ILE A 319 47.83 16.74 -63.38
C ILE A 319 47.76 15.27 -62.90
N CYS A 320 48.51 14.37 -63.55
CA CYS A 320 48.56 12.95 -63.20
C CYS A 320 49.58 12.58 -62.12
N GLN A 321 50.62 13.39 -61.86
CA GLN A 321 51.63 13.07 -60.86
C GLN A 321 51.21 13.57 -59.47
N ILE A 322 50.68 14.79 -59.37
CA ILE A 322 50.33 15.40 -58.08
C ILE A 322 49.14 14.69 -57.42
N CYS A 323 48.14 14.29 -58.21
CA CYS A 323 47.01 13.50 -57.70
C CYS A 323 47.45 12.10 -57.22
N LYS A 324 48.55 11.56 -57.76
CA LYS A 324 49.12 10.27 -57.38
C LYS A 324 49.87 10.37 -56.05
N ASP A 325 50.67 11.41 -55.87
CA ASP A 325 51.44 11.67 -54.65
C ASP A 325 50.52 11.94 -53.44
N VAL A 326 49.39 12.62 -53.64
CA VAL A 326 48.38 12.85 -52.59
C VAL A 326 47.65 11.55 -52.21
N THR A 327 47.49 10.61 -53.14
CA THR A 327 46.85 9.32 -52.85
C THR A 327 47.77 8.39 -52.04
N GLU A 328 49.07 8.42 -52.29
CA GLU A 328 50.07 7.61 -51.57
C GLU A 328 50.29 8.08 -50.13
N ILE A 329 50.32 9.39 -49.86
CA ILE A 329 50.54 9.93 -48.52
C ILE A 329 49.35 9.64 -47.56
N TYR A 330 48.12 9.61 -48.08
CA TYR A 330 46.92 9.44 -47.25
C TYR A 330 46.34 8.01 -47.25
N SER A 331 47.00 7.05 -47.92
CA SER A 331 46.56 5.65 -48.00
C SER A 331 47.60 4.61 -47.51
N GLY A 332 48.71 5.00 -46.86
CA GLY A 332 49.71 4.03 -46.38
C GLY A 332 50.70 4.51 -45.30
N ASP A 333 50.47 4.02 -44.08
CA ASP A 333 51.35 3.73 -42.93
C ASP A 333 52.30 4.79 -42.32
N GLY A 334 52.07 5.03 -41.02
CA GLY A 334 52.92 5.81 -40.12
C GLY A 334 54.34 5.26 -39.97
N GLN A 335 55.29 6.19 -39.91
CA GLN A 335 56.73 6.00 -39.91
C GLN A 335 57.32 5.18 -38.74
N SER A 336 58.20 4.27 -39.12
CA SER A 336 59.54 3.96 -38.57
C SER A 336 60.02 4.62 -37.25
N ASN A 337 60.42 3.75 -36.32
CA ASN A 337 61.65 3.70 -35.49
C ASN A 337 62.39 4.99 -35.11
N TYR A 338 62.71 5.10 -33.82
CA TYR A 338 64.02 5.44 -33.17
C TYR A 338 63.76 5.53 -31.64
N ASP A 339 64.61 5.13 -30.68
CA ASP A 339 66.03 4.79 -30.66
C ASP A 339 66.46 4.16 -29.30
N SER A 340 67.66 3.56 -29.33
CA SER A 340 68.74 3.40 -28.31
C SER A 340 68.54 2.64 -26.98
N GLY A 341 69.57 1.84 -26.66
CA GLY A 341 69.69 0.98 -25.49
C GLY A 341 70.12 1.69 -24.20
N ASP A 342 69.78 1.08 -23.07
CA ASP A 342 70.60 0.10 -22.35
C ASP A 342 69.65 -0.99 -21.79
#